data_AF-A0A7S3GU79-F1
#
_entry.id   AF-A0A7S3GU79-F1
#
_cell.length_a   1.000
_cell.length_b   1.000
_cell.length_c   1.000
_cell.angle_alpha   90.00
_cell.angle_beta   90.00
_cell.angle_gamma   90.00
#
_symmetry.space_group_name_H-M   'P 1'
#
loop_
_entity.id
_entity.type
_entity.pdbx_description
1 polymer ?
#
loop_
_entity_poly.entity_id
_entity_poly.type
_entity_poly.pdbx_seq_one_letter_code
_entity_poly.pdbx_strand_id
1 'polypeptide(L)'
;SISGSKVGPSFNEQFDQHGVWRREFAQQLKRLADWMSSHDLMDAAVQERLHRLEEQVRSDKVMVAFVAEFSRGKSELINAIFFADYGRRIMPASAGRTTMCPTELGY
;
A
#
# COMPACT_ATOMS: atom_id res chain seq x y z
N SER A 1 1.39 -3.17 39.23
CA SER A 1 1.78 -2.59 37.94
C SER A 1 1.20 -3.45 36.82
N ILE A 2 0.18 -2.94 36.14
CA ILE A 2 -0.44 -3.66 35.02
C ILE A 2 0.54 -3.59 33.85
N SER A 3 1.06 -4.75 33.46
CA SER A 3 1.94 -4.95 32.31
C SER A 3 1.33 -4.30 31.07
N GLY A 4 2.02 -3.34 30.47
CA GLY A 4 1.61 -2.71 29.23
C GLY A 4 1.43 -3.76 28.16
N SER A 5 0.19 -4.00 27.76
CA SER A 5 -0.15 -4.72 26.55
C SER A 5 0.67 -4.14 25.41
N LYS A 6 1.51 -4.96 24.76
CA LYS A 6 2.17 -4.59 23.51
C LYS A 6 1.08 -4.27 22.50
N VAL A 7 0.74 -3.00 22.35
CA VAL A 7 -0.13 -2.52 21.29
C VAL A 7 0.59 -2.88 19.98
N GLY A 8 -0.05 -3.69 19.15
CA GLY A 8 0.49 -4.02 17.82
C GLY A 8 0.63 -2.75 16.97
N PRO A 9 1.39 -2.81 15.86
CA PRO A 9 1.55 -1.66 14.97
C PRO A 9 0.17 -1.16 14.50
N SER A 10 -0.01 0.15 14.47
CA SER A 10 -1.19 0.81 13.93
C SER A 10 -1.41 0.44 12.45
N PHE A 11 -2.62 0.67 11.94
CA PHE A 11 -2.94 0.38 10.54
C PHE A 11 -1.97 1.09 9.57
N ASN A 12 -1.65 2.36 9.82
CA ASN A 12 -0.72 3.13 8.99
C ASN A 12 0.70 2.54 9.05
N GLU A 13 1.17 2.12 10.24
CA GLU A 13 2.48 1.47 10.36
C GLU A 13 2.53 0.13 9.61
N GLN A 14 1.47 -0.68 9.66
CA GLN A 14 1.41 -1.94 8.89
C GLN A 14 1.39 -1.67 7.38
N PHE A 15 0.63 -0.66 6.94
CA PHE A 15 0.56 -0.25 5.54
C PHE A 15 1.92 0.25 5.03
N ASP A 16 2.58 1.10 5.82
CA ASP A 16 3.91 1.62 5.51
C ASP A 16 4.97 0.52 5.49
N GLN A 17 4.92 -0.42 6.44
CA GLN A 17 5.80 -1.60 6.48
C GLN A 17 5.64 -2.44 5.21
N HIS A 18 4.41 -2.66 4.75
CA HIS A 18 4.17 -3.37 3.49
C HIS A 18 4.75 -2.59 2.29
N GLY A 19 4.61 -1.26 2.27
CA GLY A 19 5.22 -0.40 1.26
C GLY A 19 6.76 -0.43 1.27
N VAL A 20 7.37 -0.44 2.45
CA VAL A 20 8.83 -0.59 2.64
C VAL A 20 9.29 -1.95 2.10
N TRP A 21 8.64 -3.03 2.55
CA TRP A 21 8.96 -4.39 2.13
C TRP A 21 8.94 -4.55 0.61
N ARG A 22 7.92 -3.98 -0.07
CA ARG A 22 7.84 -4.01 -1.54
C ARG A 22 9.03 -3.33 -2.21
N ARG A 23 9.46 -2.17 -1.71
CA ARG A 23 10.64 -1.46 -2.24
C ARG A 23 11.93 -2.26 -2.02
N GLU A 24 12.08 -2.86 -0.85
CA GLU A 24 13.23 -3.70 -0.54
C GLU A 24 13.27 -4.95 -1.42
N PHE A 25 12.12 -5.60 -1.64
CA PHE A 25 12.01 -6.74 -2.53
C PHE A 25 12.38 -6.39 -3.97
N ALA A 26 11.89 -5.25 -4.49
CA ALA A 26 12.27 -4.75 -5.81
C ALA A 26 13.79 -4.52 -5.93
N GLN A 27 14.41 -3.96 -4.88
CA GLN A 27 15.86 -3.76 -4.85
C GLN A 27 16.62 -5.09 -4.81
N GLN A 28 16.14 -6.09 -4.06
CA GLN A 28 16.75 -7.42 -4.02
C GLN A 28 16.66 -8.12 -5.37
N LEU A 29 15.51 -8.02 -6.05
CA LEU A 29 15.31 -8.58 -7.38
C LEU A 29 16.27 -7.95 -8.40
N LYS A 30 16.44 -6.62 -8.35
CA LYS A 30 17.41 -5.91 -9.20
C LYS A 30 18.85 -6.38 -8.94
N ARG A 31 19.25 -6.49 -7.67
CA ARG A 31 20.61 -6.99 -7.32
C ARG A 31 20.84 -8.42 -7.83
N LEU A 32 19.81 -9.27 -7.79
CA LEU A 32 19.89 -10.62 -8.34
C LEU A 32 20.08 -10.57 -9.87
N ALA A 33 19.36 -9.71 -10.57
CA ALA A 33 19.52 -9.53 -12.01
C ALA A 33 20.94 -9.06 -12.37
N ASP A 34 21.44 -8.03 -11.66
CA ASP A 34 22.80 -7.51 -11.85
C ASP A 34 23.86 -8.60 -11.58
N TRP A 35 23.68 -9.38 -10.51
CA TRP A 35 24.59 -10.48 -10.16
C TRP A 35 24.60 -11.57 -11.23
N MET A 36 23.44 -12.02 -11.71
CA MET A 36 23.37 -13.04 -12.77
C MET A 36 23.97 -12.55 -14.08
N SER A 37 23.77 -11.27 -14.44
CA SER A 37 24.39 -10.67 -15.62
C SER A 37 25.91 -10.63 -15.50
N SER A 38 26.46 -10.27 -14.33
CA SER A 38 27.91 -10.24 -14.09
C SER A 38 28.58 -11.61 -14.11
N HIS A 39 27.82 -12.70 -13.95
CA HIS A 39 28.31 -14.08 -13.94
C HIS A 39 27.99 -14.84 -15.23
N ASP A 40 27.49 -14.15 -16.27
CA ASP A 40 27.11 -14.75 -17.55
C ASP A 40 26.03 -15.86 -17.41
N LEU A 41 25.19 -15.75 -16.38
CA LEU A 41 24.07 -16.66 -16.08
C LEU A 41 22.74 -16.14 -16.65
N MET A 42 22.79 -15.08 -17.45
CA MET A 42 21.62 -14.38 -17.97
C MET A 42 21.29 -14.84 -19.39
N ASP A 43 20.54 -15.95 -19.51
CA ASP A 43 19.94 -16.31 -20.79
C ASP A 43 18.63 -15.53 -21.05
N ALA A 44 18.13 -15.62 -22.29
CA ALA A 44 16.93 -14.90 -22.71
C ALA A 44 15.67 -15.28 -21.90
N ALA A 45 15.56 -16.54 -21.45
CA ALA A 45 14.41 -17.01 -20.68
C ALA A 45 14.45 -16.49 -19.23
N VAL A 46 15.64 -16.46 -18.63
CA VAL A 46 15.86 -15.87 -17.29
C VAL A 46 15.61 -14.37 -17.32
N GLN A 47 16.09 -13.67 -18.35
CA GLN A 47 15.86 -12.24 -18.52
C GLN A 47 14.38 -11.91 -18.65
N GLU A 48 13.63 -12.64 -19.46
CA GLU A 48 12.19 -12.44 -19.61
C GLU A 48 11.43 -12.70 -18.29
N ARG A 49 11.82 -13.75 -17.55
CA ARG A 49 11.21 -14.09 -16.26
C ARG A 49 11.48 -13.01 -15.21
N LEU A 50 12.70 -12.49 -15.14
CA LEU A 50 13.04 -11.37 -14.26
C LEU A 50 12.24 -10.12 -14.61
N HIS A 51 12.18 -9.77 -15.89
CA HIS A 51 11.41 -8.61 -16.34
C HIS A 51 9.94 -8.71 -15.92
N ARG A 52 9.31 -9.89 -16.10
CA ARG A 52 7.94 -10.12 -15.63
C ARG A 52 7.79 -9.97 -14.12
N LEU A 53 8.75 -10.47 -13.33
CA LEU A 53 8.73 -10.30 -11.87
C LEU A 53 8.88 -8.83 -11.48
N GLU A 54 9.77 -8.08 -12.12
CA GLU A 54 9.94 -6.64 -11.88
C GLU A 54 8.66 -5.86 -12.21
N GLU A 55 8.00 -6.19 -13.34
CA GLU A 55 6.73 -5.58 -13.71
C GLU A 55 5.61 -5.91 -12.72
N GLN A 56 5.53 -7.15 -12.25
CA GLN A 56 4.57 -7.54 -11.21
C GLN A 56 4.80 -6.78 -9.90
N VAL A 57 6.04 -6.71 -9.42
CA VAL A 57 6.37 -5.97 -8.18
C VAL A 57 6.09 -4.48 -8.33
N ARG A 58 6.36 -3.90 -9.50
CA ARG A 58 6.09 -2.48 -9.80
C ARG A 58 4.59 -2.19 -9.90
N SER A 59 3.83 -3.07 -10.53
CA SER A 59 2.39 -2.88 -10.79
C SER A 59 1.49 -3.25 -9.62
N ASP A 60 2.01 -4.00 -8.64
CA ASP A 60 1.27 -4.35 -7.45
C ASP A 60 0.75 -3.09 -6.72
N LYS A 61 -0.46 -3.15 -6.18
CA LYS A 61 -1.12 -2.03 -5.50
C LYS A 61 -1.78 -2.55 -4.24
N VAL A 62 -1.50 -1.90 -3.11
CA VAL A 62 -2.23 -2.18 -1.88
C VAL A 62 -3.54 -1.43 -1.93
N MET A 63 -4.65 -2.17 -1.98
CA MET A 63 -6.00 -1.60 -1.97
C MET A 63 -6.63 -1.75 -0.59
N VAL A 64 -7.21 -0.68 -0.07
CA VAL A 64 -7.93 -0.66 1.21
C VAL A 64 -9.39 -0.35 0.92
N ALA A 65 -10.30 -1.27 1.28
CA ALA A 65 -11.73 -1.10 1.08
C ALA A 65 -12.45 -0.83 2.41
N PHE A 66 -13.18 0.28 2.47
CA PHE A 66 -14.03 0.63 3.61
C PHE A 66 -15.48 0.26 3.31
N VAL A 67 -15.97 -0.83 3.91
CA VAL A 67 -17.33 -1.34 3.68
C VAL A 67 -18.14 -1.28 4.97
N ALA A 68 -19.28 -0.59 4.90
CA ALA A 68 -20.26 -0.48 5.98
C ALA A 68 -21.59 0.00 5.40
N GLU A 69 -22.68 -0.14 6.16
CA GLU A 69 -23.98 0.41 5.79
C GLU A 69 -23.98 1.95 5.63
N PHE A 70 -25.05 2.49 5.04
CA PHE A 70 -25.14 3.91 4.72
C PHE A 70 -24.97 4.79 5.96
N SER A 71 -24.24 5.90 5.81
CA SER A 71 -24.04 6.91 6.87
C SER A 71 -23.36 6.41 8.17
N ARG A 72 -22.48 5.40 8.09
CA ARG A 72 -21.65 4.93 9.22
C ARG A 72 -20.24 5.54 9.27
N GLY A 73 -20.08 6.79 8.85
CA GLY A 73 -18.83 7.53 9.03
C GLY A 73 -17.62 6.99 8.26
N LYS A 74 -17.82 6.25 7.15
CA LYS A 74 -16.71 5.76 6.31
C LYS A 74 -15.83 6.91 5.81
N SER A 75 -16.43 8.01 5.33
CA SER A 75 -15.68 9.20 4.90
C SER A 75 -14.92 9.86 6.05
N GLU A 76 -15.53 9.99 7.23
CA GLU A 76 -14.83 10.46 8.44
C GLU A 76 -13.63 9.57 8.79
N LEU A 77 -13.79 8.24 8.73
CA LEU A 77 -12.72 7.30 9.03
C LEU A 77 -11.56 7.40 8.03
N ILE A 78 -11.85 7.51 6.73
CA ILE A 78 -10.83 7.72 5.70
C ILE A 78 -10.06 9.02 5.97
N ASN A 79 -10.77 10.11 6.30
CA ASN A 79 -10.11 11.37 6.65
C ASN A 79 -9.23 11.24 7.90
N ALA A 80 -9.68 10.53 8.93
CA ALA A 80 -8.93 10.35 10.16
C ALA A 80 -7.69 9.46 10.00
N ILE A 81 -7.76 8.42 9.16
CA ILE A 81 -6.63 7.49 8.95
C ILE A 81 -5.59 8.07 7.99
N PHE A 82 -6.01 8.66 6.86
CA PHE A 82 -5.09 9.04 5.78
C PHE A 82 -4.84 10.55 5.64
N PHE A 83 -5.71 11.40 6.20
CA PHE A 83 -5.70 12.85 5.94
C PHE A 83 -5.76 13.70 7.21
N ALA A 84 -5.43 13.14 8.37
CA ALA A 84 -5.50 13.84 9.65
C ALA A 84 -4.68 15.14 9.65
N ASP A 85 -3.52 15.13 9.01
CA ASP A 85 -2.58 16.27 8.98
C ASP A 85 -2.80 17.22 7.80
N TYR A 86 -3.72 16.92 6.87
CA TYR A 86 -3.91 17.72 5.65
C TYR A 86 -4.64 19.06 5.89
N GLY A 87 -5.10 19.32 7.11
CA GLY A 87 -5.79 20.57 7.51
C GLY A 87 -7.15 20.80 6.84
N ARG A 88 -7.56 19.91 5.93
CA ARG A 88 -8.85 19.94 5.21
C ARG A 88 -9.38 18.53 5.00
N ARG A 89 -10.70 18.38 4.94
CA ARG A 89 -11.37 17.11 4.65
C ARG A 89 -11.26 16.81 3.15
N ILE A 90 -10.61 15.72 2.77
CA ILE A 90 -10.50 15.29 1.37
C ILE A 90 -11.77 14.55 0.95
N MET A 91 -12.25 13.62 1.79
CA MET A 91 -13.54 12.96 1.57
C MET A 91 -14.68 13.78 2.19
N PRO A 92 -15.79 14.01 1.45
CA PRO A 92 -16.94 14.71 1.99
C PRO A 92 -17.69 13.79 2.96
N ALA A 93 -18.08 14.37 4.10
CA ALA A 93 -18.37 13.59 5.31
C ALA A 93 -19.60 14.14 6.09
N SER A 94 -20.04 15.36 5.77
CA SER A 94 -21.28 15.96 6.29
C SER A 94 -22.54 15.17 5.89
N ALA A 95 -23.60 15.26 6.70
CA ALA A 95 -24.91 14.69 6.39
C ALA A 95 -25.38 15.13 4.99
N GLY A 96 -25.79 14.16 4.15
CA GLY A 96 -26.19 14.39 2.77
C GLY A 96 -25.03 14.61 1.76
N ARG A 97 -23.78 14.64 2.22
CA ARG A 97 -22.57 14.75 1.36
C ARG A 97 -21.62 13.56 1.47
N THR A 98 -22.00 12.49 2.17
CA THR A 98 -21.20 11.25 2.23
C THR A 98 -21.09 10.58 0.86
N THR A 99 -19.95 9.96 0.59
CA THR A 99 -19.69 9.24 -0.67
C THR A 99 -20.61 8.02 -0.79
N MET A 100 -21.51 8.03 -1.79
CA MET A 100 -22.47 6.94 -2.07
C MET A 100 -22.06 6.03 -3.23
N CYS A 101 -21.11 6.46 -4.05
CA CYS A 101 -20.61 5.70 -5.20
C CYS A 101 -19.22 5.12 -4.86
N PRO A 102 -18.85 3.93 -5.39
CA PRO A 102 -17.47 3.46 -5.34
C PRO A 102 -16.54 4.57 -5.85
N THR A 103 -15.61 5.00 -4.99
CA THR A 103 -14.70 6.11 -5.29
C THR A 103 -13.29 5.64 -4.98
N GLU A 104 -12.43 5.68 -5.99
CA GLU A 104 -11.01 5.36 -5.86
C GLU A 104 -10.22 6.65 -5.61
N LEU A 105 -9.33 6.60 -4.63
CA LEU A 105 -8.35 7.66 -4.38
C LEU A 105 -6.96 7.09 -4.69
N GLY A 106 -6.25 7.73 -5.61
CA GLY A 106 -4.87 7.40 -5.97
C GLY A 106 -3.92 8.55 -5.64
N TYR A 107 -2.64 8.22 -5.50
CA TYR A 107 -1.52 9.16 -5.48
C TYR A 107 -0.61 8.86 -6.66
#